data_AF-A0A497SSI0-F1
#
_entry.id   AF-A0A497SSI0-F1
#
_cell.length_a   1.000
_cell.length_b   1.000
_cell.length_c   1.000
_cell.angle_alpha   90.00
_cell.angle_beta   90.00
_cell.angle_gamma   90.00
#
_symmetry.space_group_name_H-M   'P 1'
#
loop_
_entity.id
_entity.type
_entity.pdbx_description
1 polymer ?
#
loop_
_entity_poly.entity_id
_entity_poly.type
_entity_poly.pdbx_seq_one_letter_code
_entity_poly.pdbx_strand_id
1 'polypeptide(L)'
;MKNERALLLGRFQPPHLQHYEIIKLADARPVVFTYALNGEEVLAKDLPFSFKEISRMFESMGVKAYRLEIELEEIKSNPLGMVYSKRKEILSFGNRVVTRDYSELFPMIVLGLNPVYYPLGQKVIRGSEIRKLLYEGKIEEASLYLPKKARKVFKDIVRNKNFKELERRGNLKILNFKLPLIYI
;
A
#
# COMPACT_ATOMS: atom_id res chain seq x y z
N MET A 1 2.83 -23.51 -18.41
CA MET A 1 2.07 -22.27 -18.15
C MET A 1 2.96 -21.33 -17.35
N LYS A 2 3.22 -20.10 -17.82
CA LYS A 2 3.96 -19.12 -17.01
C LYS A 2 3.12 -18.84 -15.77
N ASN A 3 3.71 -18.92 -14.58
CA ASN A 3 3.01 -18.66 -13.31
C ASN A 3 2.54 -17.20 -13.27
N GLU A 4 1.32 -16.97 -13.75
CA GLU A 4 0.63 -15.67 -13.73
C GLU A 4 0.20 -15.35 -12.29
N ARG A 5 1.16 -14.91 -11.48
CA ARG A 5 0.90 -14.55 -10.08
C ARG A 5 0.10 -13.26 -10.00
N ALA A 6 -0.86 -13.25 -9.09
CA ALA A 6 -1.67 -12.07 -8.82
C ALA A 6 -0.82 -10.97 -8.17
N LEU A 7 -1.21 -9.73 -8.39
CA LEU A 7 -0.65 -8.56 -7.72
C LEU A 7 -1.67 -8.00 -6.76
N LEU A 8 -1.15 -7.52 -5.65
CA LEU A 8 -1.90 -6.67 -4.77
C LEU A 8 -1.24 -5.31 -4.69
N LEU A 9 -1.87 -4.31 -5.31
CA LEU A 9 -1.33 -2.96 -5.35
C LEU A 9 -1.88 -2.17 -4.16
N GLY A 10 -1.08 -1.29 -3.55
CA GLY A 10 -1.55 -0.49 -2.42
C GLY A 10 -0.45 0.36 -1.80
N ARG A 11 -0.84 1.27 -0.90
CA ARG A 11 0.12 2.06 -0.12
C ARG A 11 0.64 1.32 1.11
N PHE A 12 -0.17 0.41 1.66
CA PHE A 12 0.14 -0.41 2.84
C PHE A 12 0.65 0.39 4.05
N GLN A 13 -0.13 1.38 4.51
CA GLN A 13 0.28 2.35 5.54
C GLN A 13 -0.49 2.17 6.88
N PRO A 14 -0.18 1.17 7.72
CA PRO A 14 0.74 0.03 7.54
C PRO A 14 0.07 -1.18 6.83
N PRO A 15 0.81 -2.23 6.44
CA PRO A 15 0.20 -3.52 6.10
C PRO A 15 -0.47 -4.13 7.34
N HIS A 16 -1.69 -4.66 7.19
CA HIS A 16 -2.55 -5.14 8.28
C HIS A 16 -3.24 -6.44 7.89
N LEU A 17 -3.92 -7.09 8.84
CA LEU A 17 -4.48 -8.45 8.71
C LEU A 17 -5.16 -8.71 7.36
N GLN A 18 -6.05 -7.81 6.92
CA GLN A 18 -6.78 -7.97 5.66
C GLN A 18 -5.88 -8.01 4.41
N HIS A 19 -4.80 -7.23 4.37
CA HIS A 19 -3.83 -7.30 3.28
C HIS A 19 -3.17 -8.69 3.24
N TYR A 20 -2.78 -9.23 4.40
CA TYR A 20 -2.17 -10.55 4.49
C TYR A 20 -3.15 -11.69 4.14
N GLU A 21 -4.43 -11.54 4.50
CA GLU A 21 -5.48 -12.48 4.11
C GLU A 21 -5.61 -12.54 2.59
N ILE A 22 -5.66 -11.41 1.91
CA ILE A 22 -5.76 -11.38 0.44
C ILE A 22 -4.49 -11.91 -0.22
N ILE A 23 -3.32 -11.55 0.27
CA ILE A 23 -2.05 -12.10 -0.21
C ILE A 23 -2.07 -13.63 -0.15
N LYS A 24 -2.54 -14.20 0.96
CA LYS A 24 -2.62 -15.65 1.14
C LYS A 24 -3.68 -16.28 0.23
N LEU A 25 -4.86 -15.70 0.16
CA LEU A 25 -6.01 -16.28 -0.56
C LEU A 25 -5.86 -16.21 -2.08
N ALA A 26 -5.25 -15.13 -2.58
CA ALA A 26 -5.08 -14.90 -4.01
C ALA A 26 -3.67 -15.27 -4.54
N ASP A 27 -2.80 -15.80 -3.68
CA ASP A 27 -1.36 -15.98 -3.97
C ASP A 27 -0.75 -14.71 -4.60
N ALA A 28 -1.06 -13.57 -3.99
CA ALA A 28 -0.75 -12.26 -4.54
C ALA A 28 0.58 -11.70 -4.03
N ARG A 29 1.31 -11.02 -4.91
CA ARG A 29 2.52 -10.26 -4.56
C ARG A 29 2.15 -8.81 -4.22
N PRO A 30 2.52 -8.30 -3.03
CA PRO A 30 2.29 -6.89 -2.73
C PRO A 30 3.23 -5.99 -3.53
N VAL A 31 2.66 -5.01 -4.21
CA VAL A 31 3.37 -3.92 -4.89
C VAL A 31 2.99 -2.61 -4.20
N VAL A 32 3.97 -2.02 -3.53
CA VAL A 32 3.82 -0.86 -2.66
C VAL A 32 4.04 0.41 -3.47
N PHE A 33 3.01 1.26 -3.53
CA PHE A 33 3.13 2.59 -4.09
C PHE A 33 3.88 3.51 -3.12
N THR A 34 5.02 4.03 -3.58
CA THR A 34 5.76 5.11 -2.90
C THR A 34 5.69 6.39 -3.70
N TYR A 35 5.66 7.52 -3.02
CA TYR A 35 5.71 8.82 -3.65
C TYR A 35 7.09 9.42 -3.42
N ALA A 36 7.70 9.94 -4.48
CA ALA A 36 9.00 10.57 -4.44
C ALA A 36 8.91 12.03 -4.90
N LEU A 37 9.80 12.86 -4.35
CA LEU A 37 10.04 14.23 -4.81
C LEU A 37 11.55 14.39 -4.92
N ASN A 38 12.04 14.70 -6.12
CA ASN A 38 13.47 14.80 -6.41
C ASN A 38 14.23 13.49 -6.08
N GLY A 39 13.62 12.33 -6.34
CA GLY A 39 14.21 11.02 -6.05
C GLY A 39 14.20 10.61 -4.57
N GLU A 40 13.65 11.43 -3.67
CA GLU A 40 13.51 11.10 -2.25
C GLU A 40 12.08 10.70 -1.90
N GLU A 41 11.93 9.58 -1.18
CA GLU A 41 10.62 9.10 -0.71
C GLU A 41 10.00 10.09 0.28
N VAL A 42 8.76 10.50 0.01
CA VAL A 42 8.03 11.46 0.82
C VAL A 42 7.25 10.76 1.93
N LEU A 43 7.55 11.12 3.18
CA LEU A 43 6.80 10.68 4.37
C LEU A 43 5.91 11.80 4.90
N ALA A 44 4.67 11.44 5.21
CA ALA A 44 3.59 12.36 5.61
C ALA A 44 2.65 11.72 6.65
N LYS A 45 1.67 12.46 7.16
CA LYS A 45 0.71 11.98 8.17
C LYS A 45 -0.03 10.71 7.72
N ASP A 46 -0.44 10.68 6.45
CA ASP A 46 -1.16 9.56 5.85
C ASP A 46 -0.26 8.50 5.18
N LEU A 47 1.05 8.80 5.11
CA LEU A 47 2.13 7.95 4.61
C LEU A 47 3.28 7.84 5.63
N PRO A 48 3.01 7.36 6.85
CA PRO A 48 4.02 7.40 7.91
C PRO A 48 5.14 6.37 7.74
N PHE A 49 4.98 5.35 6.88
CA PHE A 49 5.95 4.27 6.67
C PHE A 49 6.60 4.34 5.29
N SER A 50 7.92 4.23 5.25
CA SER A 50 8.71 4.07 4.03
C SER A 50 8.53 2.67 3.42
N PHE A 51 8.90 2.51 2.15
CA PHE A 51 8.93 1.20 1.51
C PHE A 51 9.79 0.20 2.29
N LYS A 52 10.97 0.63 2.78
CA LYS A 52 11.87 -0.24 3.55
C LYS A 52 11.19 -0.78 4.80
N GLU A 53 10.41 0.04 5.49
CA GLU A 53 9.67 -0.37 6.69
C GLU A 53 8.51 -1.30 6.34
N ILE A 54 7.80 -1.03 5.24
CA ILE A 54 6.72 -1.88 4.74
C ILE A 54 7.24 -3.25 4.31
N SER A 55 8.36 -3.29 3.56
CA SER A 55 8.99 -4.54 3.12
C SER A 55 9.37 -5.40 4.32
N ARG A 56 9.97 -4.82 5.36
CA ARG A 56 10.31 -5.55 6.59
C ARG A 56 9.10 -6.16 7.29
N MET A 57 7.96 -5.45 7.29
CA MET A 57 6.72 -5.99 7.85
C MET A 57 6.21 -7.19 7.02
N PHE A 58 6.23 -7.10 5.69
CA PHE A 58 5.87 -8.23 4.82
C PHE A 58 6.84 -9.42 4.94
N GLU A 59 8.14 -9.16 4.98
CA GLU A 59 9.20 -10.18 5.09
C GLU A 59 9.08 -10.98 6.39
N SER A 60 8.65 -10.35 7.49
CA SER A 60 8.37 -11.05 8.75
C SER A 60 7.27 -12.12 8.64
N MET A 61 6.46 -12.04 7.58
CA MET A 61 5.42 -13.00 7.21
C MET A 61 5.83 -13.93 6.07
N GLY A 62 7.08 -13.87 5.60
CA GLY A 62 7.58 -14.64 4.45
C GLY A 62 7.09 -14.11 3.11
N VAL A 63 6.63 -12.86 3.05
CA VAL A 63 6.10 -12.24 1.84
C VAL A 63 7.11 -11.23 1.30
N LYS A 64 7.49 -11.35 0.03
CA LYS A 64 8.35 -10.35 -0.65
C LYS A 64 7.48 -9.25 -1.24
N ALA A 65 7.76 -7.99 -0.89
CA ALA A 65 7.12 -6.82 -1.47
C ALA A 65 7.97 -6.20 -2.59
N TYR A 66 7.30 -5.53 -3.52
CA TYR A 66 7.91 -4.80 -4.63
C TYR A 66 7.58 -3.32 -4.50
N ARG A 67 8.51 -2.45 -4.88
CA ARG A 67 8.29 -1.00 -4.88
C ARG A 67 7.79 -0.59 -6.25
N LEU A 68 6.81 0.30 -6.29
CA LEU A 68 6.45 1.06 -7.47
C LEU A 68 6.49 2.54 -7.10
N GLU A 69 7.51 3.22 -7.62
CA GLU A 69 7.76 4.63 -7.32
C GLU A 69 7.01 5.55 -8.28
N ILE A 70 6.40 6.59 -7.71
CA ILE A 70 5.66 7.63 -8.39
C ILE A 70 6.30 8.98 -8.04
N GLU A 71 6.84 9.67 -9.03
CA GLU A 71 7.35 11.04 -8.85
C GLU A 71 6.17 12.01 -8.79
N LEU A 72 6.15 12.90 -7.78
CA LEU A 72 5.03 13.82 -7.58
C LEU A 72 4.82 14.79 -8.74
N GLU A 73 5.87 15.08 -9.50
CA GLU A 73 5.80 15.93 -10.71
C GLU A 73 4.99 15.25 -11.82
N GLU A 74 5.12 13.92 -11.99
CA GLU A 74 4.38 13.14 -13.00
C GLU A 74 2.87 13.19 -12.76
N ILE A 75 2.45 13.23 -11.49
CA ILE A 75 1.03 13.28 -11.10
C ILE A 75 0.40 14.61 -11.51
N LYS A 76 1.13 15.73 -11.42
CA LYS A 76 0.59 17.05 -11.74
C LYS A 76 0.29 17.21 -13.23
N SER A 77 1.08 16.58 -14.09
CA SER A 77 0.98 16.74 -15.54
C SER A 77 -0.07 15.84 -16.20
N ASN A 78 -0.22 14.58 -15.75
CA ASN A 78 -1.20 13.65 -16.33
C ASN A 78 -1.39 12.40 -15.43
N PRO A 79 -2.35 12.42 -14.48
CA PRO A 79 -2.61 11.30 -13.58
C PRO A 79 -2.91 9.96 -14.27
N LEU A 80 -3.60 9.98 -15.42
CA LEU A 80 -3.89 8.77 -16.21
C LEU A 80 -2.65 8.31 -17.00
N GLY A 81 -1.89 9.25 -17.55
CA GLY A 81 -0.64 8.99 -18.26
C GLY A 81 0.44 8.34 -17.39
N MET A 82 0.47 8.66 -16.09
CA MET A 82 1.34 8.02 -15.09
C MET A 82 1.05 6.53 -14.94
N VAL A 83 -0.23 6.14 -14.92
CA VAL A 83 -0.62 4.72 -14.82
C VAL A 83 -0.13 3.97 -16.06
N TYR A 84 -0.30 4.54 -17.25
CA TYR A 84 0.21 3.98 -18.50
C TYR A 84 1.74 3.90 -18.59
N SER A 85 2.47 4.92 -18.11
CA SER A 85 3.94 4.94 -18.20
C SER A 85 4.58 3.83 -17.38
N LYS A 86 3.95 3.44 -16.26
CA LYS A 86 4.39 2.33 -15.40
C LYS A 86 3.87 0.95 -15.82
N ARG A 87 3.12 0.84 -16.92
CA ARG A 87 2.51 -0.43 -17.37
C ARG A 87 3.54 -1.56 -17.53
N LYS A 88 4.68 -1.29 -18.19
CA LYS A 88 5.72 -2.31 -18.40
C LYS A 88 6.30 -2.83 -17.09
N GLU A 89 6.51 -1.94 -16.13
CA GLU A 89 7.00 -2.27 -14.79
C GLU A 89 5.97 -3.10 -14.02
N ILE A 90 4.69 -2.69 -14.02
CA ILE A 90 3.60 -3.44 -13.38
C ILE A 90 3.47 -4.85 -13.98
N LEU A 91 3.48 -4.96 -15.31
CA LEU A 91 3.40 -6.25 -16.02
C LEU A 91 4.61 -7.15 -15.73
N SER A 92 5.77 -6.57 -15.36
CA SER A 92 6.93 -7.37 -14.94
C SER A 92 6.72 -8.05 -13.58
N PHE A 93 5.84 -7.51 -12.74
CA PHE A 93 5.49 -8.11 -11.46
C PHE A 93 4.45 -9.23 -11.60
N GLY A 94 3.50 -9.07 -12.53
CA GLY A 94 2.37 -9.97 -12.78
C GLY A 94 1.32 -9.34 -13.71
N ASN A 95 0.33 -10.13 -14.15
CA ASN A 95 -0.69 -9.69 -15.13
C ASN A 95 -2.15 -9.75 -14.58
N ARG A 96 -2.32 -10.20 -13.34
CA ARG A 96 -3.61 -10.24 -12.63
C ARG A 96 -3.55 -9.29 -11.44
N VAL A 97 -4.62 -8.53 -11.19
CA VAL A 97 -4.67 -7.66 -10.00
C VAL A 97 -5.91 -7.93 -9.16
N VAL A 98 -5.69 -7.95 -7.85
CA VAL A 98 -6.74 -8.17 -6.85
C VAL A 98 -7.21 -6.82 -6.32
N THR A 99 -8.53 -6.65 -6.21
CA THR A 99 -9.14 -5.47 -5.59
C THR A 99 -10.38 -5.85 -4.76
N ARG A 100 -10.89 -4.86 -4.01
CA ARG A 100 -12.12 -4.92 -3.24
C ARG A 100 -13.26 -4.07 -3.82
N ASP A 101 -13.04 -3.14 -4.75
CA ASP A 101 -14.10 -2.36 -5.39
C ASP A 101 -13.94 -2.32 -6.93
N TYR A 102 -15.04 -2.50 -7.65
CA TYR A 102 -15.11 -2.36 -9.10
C TYR A 102 -14.74 -0.95 -9.59
N SER A 103 -14.97 0.09 -8.79
CA SER A 103 -14.57 1.46 -9.15
C SER A 103 -13.05 1.62 -9.28
N GLU A 104 -12.28 0.81 -8.53
CA GLU A 104 -10.81 0.76 -8.57
C GLU A 104 -10.28 -0.08 -9.73
N LEU A 105 -11.14 -0.88 -10.37
CA LEU A 105 -10.79 -1.69 -11.53
C LEU A 105 -10.73 -0.91 -12.84
N PHE A 106 -11.37 0.26 -12.91
CA PHE A 106 -11.45 1.01 -14.17
C PHE A 106 -10.05 1.33 -14.72
N PRO A 107 -9.08 1.83 -13.94
CA PRO A 107 -7.72 2.04 -14.43
C PRO A 107 -6.94 0.74 -14.67
N MET A 108 -7.35 -0.37 -14.05
CA MET A 108 -6.69 -1.68 -14.17
C MET A 108 -7.07 -2.41 -15.44
N ILE A 109 -8.34 -2.33 -15.83
CA ILE A 109 -8.87 -2.80 -17.10
C ILE A 109 -8.19 -2.02 -18.24
N VAL A 110 -8.03 -0.70 -18.06
CA VAL A 110 -7.29 0.18 -18.97
C VAL A 110 -5.82 -0.24 -19.13
N LEU A 111 -5.19 -0.79 -18.09
CA LEU A 111 -3.83 -1.35 -18.16
C LEU A 111 -3.73 -2.73 -18.84
N GLY A 112 -4.86 -3.35 -19.17
CA GLY A 112 -4.91 -4.73 -19.67
C GLY A 112 -4.62 -5.78 -18.60
N LEU A 113 -4.89 -5.45 -17.33
CA LEU A 113 -4.73 -6.37 -16.21
C LEU A 113 -6.05 -7.09 -15.96
N ASN A 114 -5.98 -8.41 -15.69
CA ASN A 114 -7.17 -9.21 -15.41
C ASN A 114 -7.60 -9.01 -13.94
N PRO A 115 -8.74 -8.35 -13.69
CA PRO A 115 -9.16 -8.05 -12.33
C PRO A 115 -9.74 -9.27 -11.63
N VAL A 116 -9.48 -9.39 -10.33
CA VAL A 116 -10.08 -10.41 -9.46
C VAL A 116 -10.66 -9.70 -8.24
N TYR A 117 -11.97 -9.83 -8.07
CA TYR A 117 -12.68 -9.27 -6.92
C TYR A 117 -12.61 -10.23 -5.74
N TYR A 118 -12.29 -9.71 -4.54
CA TYR A 118 -12.28 -10.50 -3.31
C TYR A 118 -13.18 -9.88 -2.23
N PRO A 119 -14.33 -10.49 -1.89
CA PRO A 119 -15.20 -9.99 -0.83
C PRO A 119 -14.53 -10.21 0.53
N LEU A 120 -14.28 -9.12 1.26
CA LEU A 120 -13.92 -9.20 2.67
C LEU A 120 -15.19 -9.21 3.54
N GLY A 121 -15.13 -9.90 4.69
CA GLY A 121 -16.23 -9.98 5.65
C GLY A 121 -16.64 -8.62 6.25
N GLN A 122 -17.72 -8.62 7.05
CA GLN A 122 -18.45 -7.39 7.45
C GLN A 122 -17.64 -6.35 8.26
N LYS A 123 -16.55 -6.72 8.94
CA LYS A 123 -15.73 -5.76 9.69
C LYS A 123 -14.42 -5.46 8.97
N VAL A 124 -14.39 -4.33 8.29
CA VAL A 124 -13.20 -3.86 7.56
C VAL A 124 -12.35 -2.99 8.46
N ILE A 125 -11.07 -3.33 8.57
CA ILE A 125 -10.07 -2.55 9.27
C ILE A 125 -9.38 -1.68 8.23
N ARG A 126 -9.49 -0.36 8.35
CA ARG A 126 -8.82 0.57 7.45
C ARG A 126 -7.45 0.95 8.01
N GLY A 127 -6.45 1.08 7.14
CA GLY A 127 -5.14 1.62 7.54
C GLY A 127 -5.23 2.99 8.24
N SER A 128 -6.24 3.82 7.92
CA SER A 128 -6.48 5.09 8.60
C SER A 128 -6.83 4.94 10.09
N GLU A 129 -7.53 3.88 10.47
CA GLU A 129 -7.89 3.60 11.87
C GLU A 129 -6.65 3.20 12.67
N ILE A 130 -5.77 2.40 12.07
CA ILE A 130 -4.48 2.03 12.68
C ILE A 130 -3.60 3.27 12.86
N ARG A 131 -3.52 4.14 11.83
CA ARG A 131 -2.77 5.40 11.93
C ARG A 131 -3.33 6.31 13.03
N LYS A 132 -4.65 6.41 13.18
CA LYS A 132 -5.27 7.18 14.27
C LYS A 132 -4.72 6.74 15.64
N LEU A 133 -4.69 5.43 15.89
CA LEU A 133 -4.12 4.88 17.14
C LEU A 133 -2.64 5.23 17.32
N LEU A 134 -1.86 5.22 16.24
CA LEU A 134 -0.44 5.60 16.28
C LEU A 134 -0.22 7.06 16.67
N TYR A 135 -1.00 7.98 16.09
CA TYR A 135 -0.95 9.40 16.47
C TYR A 135 -1.46 9.66 17.90
N GLU A 136 -2.34 8.79 18.41
CA GLU A 136 -2.78 8.80 19.82
C GLU A 136 -1.77 8.13 20.78
N GLY A 137 -0.64 7.62 20.28
CA GLY A 137 0.37 6.92 21.10
C GLY A 137 -0.03 5.50 21.53
N LYS A 138 -1.16 4.98 21.03
CA LYS A 138 -1.71 3.65 21.36
C LYS A 138 -1.07 2.53 20.54
N ILE A 139 0.24 2.38 20.67
CA ILE A 139 1.06 1.45 19.86
C ILE A 139 0.62 -0.02 20.04
N GLU A 140 0.33 -0.43 21.27
CA GLU A 140 -0.06 -1.81 21.56
C GLU A 140 -1.41 -2.14 20.92
N GLU A 141 -2.40 -1.25 21.02
CA GLU A 141 -3.70 -1.38 20.34
C GLU A 141 -3.54 -1.43 18.81
N ALA A 142 -2.74 -0.51 18.24
CA ALA A 142 -2.45 -0.47 16.81
C ALA A 142 -1.82 -1.79 16.32
N SER A 143 -0.98 -2.42 17.14
CA SER A 143 -0.30 -3.67 16.77
C SER A 143 -1.25 -4.87 16.66
N LEU A 144 -2.43 -4.83 17.29
CA LEU A 144 -3.40 -5.92 17.24
C LEU A 144 -3.96 -6.15 15.83
N TYR A 145 -3.96 -5.10 15.00
CA TYR A 145 -4.40 -5.14 13.60
C TYR A 145 -3.38 -5.76 12.64
N LEU A 146 -2.22 -6.22 13.15
CA LEU A 146 -1.20 -6.91 12.38
C LEU A 146 -1.10 -8.39 12.79
N PRO A 147 -0.68 -9.28 11.86
CA PRO A 147 -0.37 -10.66 12.19
C PRO A 147 0.69 -10.76 13.29
N LYS A 148 0.58 -11.78 14.16
CA LYS A 148 1.45 -11.96 15.33
C LYS A 148 2.95 -11.79 15.03
N LYS A 149 3.46 -12.35 13.92
CA LYS A 149 4.89 -12.26 13.55
C LYS A 149 5.30 -10.84 13.13
N ALA A 150 4.41 -10.09 12.49
CA ALA A 150 4.64 -8.70 12.08
C ALA A 150 4.57 -7.70 13.24
N ARG A 151 3.89 -8.03 14.35
CA ARG A 151 3.72 -7.11 15.48
C ARG A 151 5.04 -6.63 16.07
N LYS A 152 6.01 -7.53 16.25
CA LYS A 152 7.33 -7.17 16.81
C LYS A 152 8.02 -6.14 15.92
N VAL A 153 8.15 -6.44 14.63
CA VAL A 153 8.77 -5.55 13.63
C VAL A 153 8.06 -4.21 13.56
N PHE A 154 6.73 -4.21 13.55
CA PHE A 154 5.93 -2.99 13.56
C PHE A 154 6.19 -2.12 14.79
N LYS A 155 6.16 -2.71 15.99
CA LYS A 155 6.42 -1.96 17.23
C LYS A 155 7.83 -1.40 17.27
N ASP A 156 8.81 -2.15 16.80
CA ASP A 156 10.20 -1.68 16.71
C ASP A 156 10.34 -0.49 15.73
N ILE A 157 9.66 -0.53 14.59
CA ILE A 157 9.62 0.59 13.63
C ILE A 157 8.95 1.82 14.28
N VAL A 158 7.77 1.64 14.84
CA VAL A 158 6.94 2.72 15.39
C VAL A 158 7.63 3.45 16.54
N ARG A 159 8.34 2.72 17.42
CA ARG A 159 9.09 3.32 18.55
C ARG A 159 10.21 4.24 18.11
N ASN A 160 10.76 4.03 16.91
CA ASN A 160 11.85 4.83 16.36
C ASN A 160 11.35 5.99 15.47
N LYS A 161 10.03 6.19 15.33
CA LYS A 161 9.44 7.23 14.48
C LYS A 161 9.09 8.50 15.25
N ASN A 162 9.29 9.64 14.59
CA ASN A 162 8.83 10.94 15.06
C ASN A 162 7.42 11.26 14.52
N PHE A 163 6.38 10.69 15.14
CA PHE A 163 4.98 10.93 14.71
C PHE A 163 4.53 12.39 14.85
N LYS A 164 5.10 13.16 15.79
CA LYS A 164 4.81 14.61 15.91
C LYS A 164 5.27 15.37 14.67
N GLU A 165 6.43 15.04 14.13
CA GLU A 165 6.92 15.64 12.90
C GLU A 165 6.08 15.24 11.69
N LEU A 166 5.71 13.96 11.56
CA LEU A 166 4.83 13.49 10.49
C LEU A 166 3.46 14.17 10.54
N GLU A 167 2.92 14.39 11.74
CA GLU A 167 1.68 15.13 11.93
C GLU A 167 1.81 16.59 11.49
N ARG A 168 2.93 17.26 11.83
CA ARG A 168 3.24 18.63 11.38
C ARG A 168 3.35 18.73 9.85
N ARG A 169 3.91 17.71 9.18
CA ARG A 169 3.97 17.64 7.71
C ARG A 169 2.58 17.51 7.07
N GLY A 170 1.57 17.10 7.83
CA GLY A 170 0.19 16.98 7.37
C GLY A 170 -0.02 15.84 6.40
N ASN A 171 -1.20 15.79 5.77
CA ASN A 171 -1.49 14.81 4.73
C ASN A 171 -0.78 15.19 3.44
N LEU A 172 -0.38 14.20 2.65
CA LEU A 172 0.08 14.46 1.31
C LEU A 172 -1.10 14.97 0.45
N LYS A 173 -1.16 16.29 0.25
CA LYS A 173 -2.14 16.93 -0.62
C LYS A 173 -1.73 16.71 -2.09
N ILE A 174 -1.81 15.47 -2.55
CA ILE A 174 -1.71 15.19 -3.98
C ILE A 174 -3.03 15.65 -4.61
N LEU A 175 -2.99 16.80 -5.28
CA LEU A 175 -3.99 17.37 -6.20
C LEU A 175 -5.28 16.55 -6.33
N ASN A 176 -6.37 16.91 -5.62
CA ASN A 176 -7.81 16.60 -5.83
C ASN A 176 -8.25 15.33 -6.59
N PHE A 177 -7.39 14.33 -6.72
CA PHE A 177 -7.55 13.17 -7.56
C PHE A 177 -7.53 12.00 -6.61
N LYS A 178 -8.63 11.26 -6.58
CA LYS A 178 -8.58 9.88 -6.14
C LYS A 178 -7.74 9.19 -7.19
N LEU A 179 -6.43 9.06 -6.95
CA LEU A 179 -5.68 7.96 -7.55
C LEU A 179 -6.55 6.71 -7.37
N PRO A 180 -6.57 5.77 -8.33
CA PRO A 180 -7.04 4.43 -8.06
C PRO A 180 -6.12 3.83 -7.00
N LEU A 181 -6.33 4.30 -5.78
CA LEU A 181 -5.93 3.69 -4.55
C LEU A 181 -6.69 2.41 -4.63
N ILE A 182 -5.99 1.32 -4.93
CA ILE A 182 -6.54 0.01 -4.68
C ILE A 182 -6.61 -0.06 -3.15
N TYR A 183 -7.77 0.33 -2.61
CA TYR A 183 -8.12 0.06 -1.23
C TYR A 183 -8.67 -1.35 -1.21
N ILE A 184 -7.92 -2.20 -0.54
CA ILE A 184 -8.59 -3.23 0.23
C ILE A 184 -9.11 -2.59 1.51
#